data_AF-A0A7C7SP95-F1
#
_entry.id   AF-A0A7C7SP95-F1
#
_cell.length_a   1.000
_cell.length_b   1.000
_cell.length_c   1.000
_cell.angle_alpha   90.00
_cell.angle_beta   90.00
_cell.angle_gamma   90.00
#
_symmetry.space_group_name_H-M   'P 1'
#
loop_
_entity.id
_entity.type
_entity.pdbx_description
1 polymer ?
#
loop_
_entity_poly.entity_id
_entity_poly.type
_entity_poly.pdbx_seq_one_letter_code
_entity_poly.pdbx_strand_id
1 'polypeptide(L)'
;MRKPLLLAATIAIVATGAVDVLAQAGRYPASQHGGNYMHNFYFPPAPSSTPWAPTWAPDGESLAVSMSGSIWRVDPDTGIADELTYSPDAYHSSPDWSPDGRWIVYTADY
;
A
#
# COMPACT_ATOMS: atom_id res chain seq x y z
N MET A 1 -36.20 31.00 -46.04
CA MET A 1 -35.56 30.92 -44.71
C MET A 1 -34.28 30.10 -44.84
N ARG A 2 -33.12 30.73 -44.78
CA ARG A 2 -31.80 30.11 -45.00
C ARG A 2 -31.23 29.68 -43.65
N LYS A 3 -30.94 28.38 -43.46
CA LYS A 3 -30.02 27.89 -42.41
C LYS A 3 -28.75 27.40 -43.11
N PRO A 4 -27.61 28.05 -42.86
CA PRO A 4 -26.34 27.30 -42.68
C PRO A 4 -25.37 28.07 -41.74
N LEU A 5 -24.25 27.60 -41.18
CA LEU A 5 -23.43 26.39 -41.22
C LEU A 5 -22.83 26.25 -39.80
N LEU A 6 -22.77 25.04 -39.25
CA LEU A 6 -21.90 24.71 -38.12
C LEU A 6 -20.46 24.64 -38.63
N LEU A 7 -19.53 25.36 -37.99
CA LEU A 7 -18.11 25.32 -38.33
C LEU A 7 -17.47 24.06 -37.74
N ALA A 8 -16.76 23.32 -38.59
CA ALA A 8 -16.15 22.03 -38.26
C ALA A 8 -14.79 22.16 -37.56
N ALA A 9 -14.54 21.15 -36.73
CA ALA A 9 -13.35 20.67 -36.03
C ALA A 9 -11.94 21.10 -36.49
N THR A 10 -11.08 21.34 -35.50
CA THR A 10 -9.74 20.70 -35.47
C THR A 10 -9.32 20.50 -34.01
N ILE A 11 -9.52 19.30 -33.46
CA ILE A 11 -8.85 18.89 -32.21
C ILE A 11 -7.53 18.27 -32.63
N ALA A 12 -6.42 18.89 -32.27
CA ALA A 12 -5.11 18.28 -32.38
C ALA A 12 -5.03 17.12 -31.36
N ILE A 13 -5.03 15.89 -31.86
CA ILE A 13 -4.71 14.73 -31.03
C ILE A 13 -3.19 14.76 -30.81
N VAL A 14 -2.76 15.26 -29.65
CA VAL A 14 -1.41 14.96 -29.17
C VAL A 14 -1.43 13.50 -28.74
N ALA A 15 -0.83 12.64 -29.54
CA ALA A 15 -0.54 11.28 -29.13
C ALA A 15 0.52 11.35 -28.02
N THR A 16 0.08 11.39 -26.76
CA THR A 16 0.94 11.00 -25.65
C THR A 16 1.17 9.51 -25.80
N GLY A 17 2.30 9.14 -26.40
CA GLY A 17 2.79 7.77 -26.30
C GLY A 17 2.80 7.37 -24.83
N ALA A 18 2.04 6.33 -24.49
CA ALA A 18 2.14 5.72 -23.18
C ALA A 18 3.60 5.30 -23.01
N VAL A 19 4.34 6.04 -22.18
CA VAL A 19 5.58 5.51 -21.66
C VAL A 19 5.11 4.42 -20.71
N ASP A 20 5.21 3.17 -21.15
CA ASP A 20 5.03 2.03 -20.26
C ASP A 20 6.10 2.18 -19.18
N VAL A 21 5.72 2.79 -18.06
CA VAL A 21 6.46 2.65 -16.81
C VAL A 21 6.32 1.18 -16.47
N LEU A 22 7.26 0.37 -16.95
CA LEU A 22 7.41 -1.01 -16.53
C LEU A 22 7.81 -0.96 -15.06
N ALA A 23 6.82 -0.83 -14.18
CA ALA A 23 6.98 -1.08 -12.77
C ALA A 23 7.53 -2.49 -12.64
N GLN A 24 8.82 -2.58 -12.29
CA GLN A 24 9.60 -3.76 -11.92
C GLN A 24 8.86 -5.09 -12.19
N ALA A 25 8.79 -5.50 -13.46
CA ALA A 25 8.08 -6.71 -13.85
C ALA A 25 8.92 -7.95 -13.53
N GLY A 26 9.06 -8.22 -12.24
CA GLY A 26 9.45 -9.50 -11.69
C GLY A 26 8.45 -9.85 -10.61
N ARG A 27 7.26 -10.34 -11.01
CA ARG A 27 6.37 -11.01 -10.05
C ARG A 27 7.17 -12.18 -9.48
N TYR A 28 7.43 -12.20 -8.18
CA TYR A 28 7.97 -13.36 -7.49
C TYR A 28 6.77 -14.27 -7.18
N PRO A 29 6.51 -15.33 -7.98
CA PRO A 29 5.30 -16.14 -7.81
C PRO A 29 5.23 -16.89 -6.47
N ALA A 30 6.34 -16.98 -5.75
CA ALA A 30 6.43 -17.55 -4.40
C ALA A 30 6.37 -16.49 -3.28
N SER A 31 6.42 -15.19 -3.61
CA SER A 31 6.36 -14.12 -2.61
C SER A 31 4.91 -13.90 -2.23
N GLN A 32 4.49 -14.48 -1.11
CA GLN A 32 3.20 -14.15 -0.48
C GLN A 32 3.23 -12.75 0.15
N HIS A 33 4.42 -12.22 0.40
CA HIS A 33 4.62 -10.92 1.04
C HIS A 33 5.07 -9.91 -0.02
N GLY A 34 4.43 -8.74 -0.07
CA GLY A 34 4.72 -7.68 -1.05
C GLY A 34 6.05 -6.99 -0.76
N GLY A 35 7.17 -7.64 -1.03
CA GLY A 35 8.49 -7.13 -0.69
C GLY A 35 9.09 -6.21 -1.75
N ASN A 36 8.91 -4.89 -1.64
CA ASN A 36 10.06 -4.01 -1.78
C ASN A 36 10.81 -4.07 -0.44
N TYR A 37 11.73 -5.03 -0.29
CA TYR A 37 12.64 -5.08 0.85
C TYR A 37 13.54 -3.84 0.78
N MET A 38 13.07 -2.72 1.32
CA MET A 38 13.89 -1.54 1.53
C MET A 38 14.93 -1.91 2.58
N HIS A 39 16.15 -2.18 2.13
CA HIS A 39 17.33 -2.17 2.99
C HIS A 39 17.60 -0.70 3.40
N ASN A 40 16.73 -0.13 4.22
CA ASN A 40 16.87 1.23 4.72
C ASN A 40 17.66 1.17 6.03
N PHE A 41 18.78 1.90 6.06
CA PHE A 41 19.47 2.28 7.28
C PHE A 41 18.43 2.83 8.27
N TYR A 42 18.20 2.08 9.36
CA TYR A 42 16.99 2.15 10.18
C TYR A 42 17.00 3.38 11.08
N PHE A 43 16.50 4.50 10.56
CA PHE A 43 15.87 5.50 11.42
C PHE A 43 14.37 5.17 11.44
N PRO A 44 13.75 4.97 12.61
CA PRO A 44 12.30 4.78 12.65
C PRO A 44 11.67 5.99 11.96
N PRO A 45 10.80 5.79 10.95
CA PRO A 45 10.11 6.91 10.35
C PRO A 45 9.36 7.65 11.45
N ALA A 46 9.37 8.99 11.42
CA ALA A 46 8.53 9.77 12.31
C ALA A 46 7.10 9.21 12.26
N PRO A 47 6.41 9.02 13.40
CA PRO A 47 5.07 8.42 13.40
C PRO A 47 4.17 9.11 12.39
N SER A 48 3.96 8.45 11.24
CA SER A 48 3.12 8.96 10.18
C SER A 48 1.74 8.36 10.35
N SER A 49 0.71 9.18 10.11
CA SER A 49 -0.66 8.70 9.93
C SER A 49 -0.85 7.95 8.61
N THR A 50 0.16 7.92 7.74
CA THR A 50 0.15 7.13 6.52
C THR A 50 0.52 5.68 6.82
N PRO A 51 -0.30 4.69 6.44
CA PRO A 51 0.05 3.28 6.53
C PRO A 51 1.30 2.95 5.70
N TRP A 52 2.18 2.11 6.25
CA TRP A 52 3.35 1.60 5.55
C TRP A 52 3.66 0.14 5.95
N ALA A 53 4.61 -0.48 5.25
CA ALA A 53 4.97 -1.90 5.38
C ALA A 53 3.76 -2.86 5.36
N PRO A 54 2.91 -2.83 4.31
CA PRO A 54 1.74 -3.69 4.25
C PRO A 54 2.13 -5.16 4.03
N THR A 55 1.44 -6.06 4.73
CA THR A 55 1.48 -7.51 4.50
C THR A 55 0.06 -8.07 4.45
N TRP A 56 -0.21 -8.99 3.53
CA TRP A 56 -1.52 -9.63 3.41
C TRP A 56 -1.69 -10.72 4.45
N ALA A 57 -2.88 -10.81 5.05
CA ALA A 57 -3.28 -11.99 5.78
C ALA A 57 -3.33 -13.21 4.83
N PRO A 58 -3.05 -14.45 5.31
CA PRO A 58 -3.01 -15.62 4.44
C PRO A 58 -4.33 -15.96 3.73
N ASP A 59 -5.46 -15.53 4.29
CA ASP A 59 -6.79 -15.64 3.68
C ASP A 59 -7.03 -14.63 2.55
N GLY A 60 -6.20 -13.58 2.46
CA GLY A 60 -6.34 -12.50 1.49
C GLY A 60 -7.45 -11.50 1.82
N GLU A 61 -8.08 -11.57 2.98
CA GLU A 61 -9.24 -10.72 3.35
C GLU A 61 -8.81 -9.40 4.02
N SER A 62 -7.61 -9.34 4.59
CA SER A 62 -7.12 -8.15 5.29
C SER A 62 -5.63 -7.92 5.12
N LEU A 63 -5.17 -6.71 5.43
CA LEU A 63 -3.76 -6.36 5.54
C LEU A 63 -3.38 -6.06 6.98
N ALA A 64 -2.15 -6.39 7.38
CA ALA A 64 -1.52 -5.73 8.51
C ALA A 64 -0.61 -4.60 8.01
N VAL A 65 -0.66 -3.45 8.67
CA VAL A 65 0.12 -2.26 8.34
C VAL A 65 0.72 -1.64 9.59
N SER A 66 1.83 -0.92 9.43
CA SER A 66 2.36 -0.01 10.45
C SER A 66 1.75 1.38 10.24
N MET A 67 1.14 1.97 11.26
CA MET A 67 0.54 3.30 11.20
C MET A 67 0.46 3.92 12.59
N SER A 68 0.78 5.22 12.71
CA SER A 68 0.67 5.96 13.98
C SER A 68 1.41 5.35 15.18
N GLY A 69 2.48 4.58 14.95
CA GLY A 69 3.24 3.90 16.01
C GLY A 69 2.74 2.51 16.41
N SER A 70 1.67 2.04 15.78
CA SER A 70 1.01 0.78 16.08
C SER A 70 0.94 -0.13 14.86
N ILE A 71 0.63 -1.41 15.10
CA ILE A 71 0.17 -2.33 14.07
C ILE A 71 -1.35 -2.24 13.97
N TRP A 72 -1.83 -2.12 12.74
CA TRP A 72 -3.26 -2.05 12.41
C TRP A 72 -3.62 -3.17 11.45
N ARG A 73 -4.84 -3.69 11.58
CA ARG A 73 -5.47 -4.53 10.56
C ARG A 73 -6.39 -3.67 9.71
N VAL A 74 -6.27 -3.77 8.40
CA VAL A 74 -7.08 -3.00 7.45
C VAL A 74 -7.85 -3.95 6.56
N ASP A 75 -9.17 -3.77 6.48
CA ASP A 75 -10.01 -4.34 5.43
C ASP A 75 -9.90 -3.44 4.19
N PRO A 76 -9.35 -3.93 3.07
CA PRO A 76 -9.12 -3.13 1.87
C PRO A 76 -10.40 -2.79 1.10
N ASP A 77 -11.48 -3.55 1.27
CA ASP A 77 -12.75 -3.35 0.57
C ASP A 77 -13.60 -2.29 1.26
N THR A 78 -13.58 -2.27 2.60
CA THR A 78 -14.36 -1.32 3.40
C THR A 78 -13.56 -0.11 3.88
N GLY A 79 -12.23 -0.23 3.95
CA GLY A 79 -11.34 0.77 4.53
C GLY A 79 -11.39 0.82 6.07
N ILE A 80 -12.09 -0.12 6.72
CA ILE A 80 -12.10 -0.22 8.19
C ILE A 80 -10.70 -0.63 8.67
N ALA A 81 -10.20 0.10 9.66
CA ALA A 81 -8.89 -0.14 10.27
C ALA A 81 -9.01 -0.34 11.78
N ASP A 82 -8.57 -1.50 12.27
CA ASP A 82 -8.54 -1.87 13.68
C ASP A 82 -7.12 -1.76 14.24
N GLU A 83 -6.92 -0.99 15.31
CA GLU A 83 -5.64 -0.95 16.01
C GLU A 83 -5.43 -2.23 16.81
N LEU A 84 -4.38 -3.00 16.50
CA LEU A 84 -4.12 -4.29 17.14
C LEU A 84 -3.17 -4.19 18.33
N THR A 85 -2.35 -3.15 18.36
CA THR A 85 -1.32 -2.93 19.39
C THR A 85 -1.36 -1.49 19.84
N TYR A 86 -0.96 -1.20 21.07
CA TYR A 86 -0.74 0.17 21.52
C TYR A 86 0.34 0.20 22.59
N SER A 87 1.29 1.14 22.47
CA SER A 87 2.30 1.41 23.49
C SER A 87 2.64 2.91 23.52
N PRO A 88 2.67 3.56 24.69
CA PRO A 88 3.12 4.94 24.79
C PRO A 88 4.65 5.10 24.67
N ASP A 89 5.39 4.03 24.93
CA ASP A 89 6.86 4.03 25.07
C ASP A 89 7.55 3.24 23.95
N ALA A 90 6.81 2.77 22.94
CA ALA A 90 7.39 1.98 21.86
C ALA A 90 6.75 2.30 20.52
N TYR A 91 7.53 2.11 19.46
CA TYR A 91 7.09 2.17 18.08
C TYR A 91 7.03 0.76 17.50
N HIS A 92 5.85 0.32 17.08
CA HIS A 92 5.65 -1.00 16.48
C HIS A 92 5.66 -0.93 14.95
N SER A 93 6.43 -1.80 14.30
CA SER A 93 6.59 -1.76 12.85
C SER A 93 6.84 -3.12 12.20
N SER A 94 6.89 -3.13 10.85
CA SER A 94 7.29 -4.28 10.04
C SER A 94 6.53 -5.57 10.36
N PRO A 95 5.18 -5.56 10.31
CA PRO A 95 4.38 -6.73 10.65
C PRO A 95 4.57 -7.85 9.62
N ASP A 96 4.50 -9.10 10.08
CA ASP A 96 4.34 -10.27 9.22
C ASP A 96 3.36 -11.28 9.81
N TRP A 97 2.49 -11.84 8.97
CA TRP A 97 1.49 -12.81 9.43
C TRP A 97 2.11 -14.19 9.58
N SER A 98 1.64 -14.95 10.58
CA SER A 98 1.92 -16.39 10.60
C SER A 98 1.22 -17.06 9.41
N PRO A 99 1.78 -18.16 8.85
CA PRO A 99 1.17 -18.86 7.72
C PRO A 99 -0.26 -19.35 7.96
N ASP A 100 -0.65 -19.53 9.22
CA ASP A 100 -2.00 -19.94 9.63
C ASP A 100 -2.92 -18.76 9.98
N GLY A 101 -2.45 -17.51 9.84
CA GLY A 101 -3.21 -16.29 10.08
C GLY A 101 -3.54 -16.02 11.57
N ARG A 102 -3.07 -16.84 12.50
CA ARG A 102 -3.41 -16.70 13.92
C ARG A 102 -2.56 -15.67 14.66
N TRP A 103 -1.42 -15.31 14.12
CA TRP A 103 -0.45 -14.43 14.78
C TRP A 103 0.11 -13.41 13.80
N ILE A 104 0.56 -12.29 14.36
CA ILE A 104 1.38 -11.30 13.67
C ILE A 104 2.65 -11.11 14.49
N VAL A 105 3.80 -11.28 13.85
CA VAL A 105 5.09 -10.84 14.41
C VAL A 105 5.36 -9.42 13.99
N TYR A 106 6.03 -8.63 14.83
CA TYR A 106 6.37 -7.24 14.54
C TYR A 106 7.63 -6.82 15.30
N THR A 107 8.29 -5.76 14.84
CA THR A 107 9.39 -5.12 15.55
C THR A 107 8.84 -4.12 16.56
N ALA A 108 9.37 -4.10 17.77
CA ALA A 108 9.08 -3.10 18.79
C ALA A 108 10.36 -2.34 19.16
N ASP A 109 10.37 -1.05 18.85
CA ASP A 109 11.48 -0.13 19.15
C ASP A 109 11.11 0.72 20.38
N TYR A 110 11.85 0.56 21.48
CA TYR A 110 11.67 1.29 22.75
C TYR A 110 12.64 2.48 22.86
#